data_AF-A0AAV1GAV8-F1
#
_entry.id   AF-A0AAV1GAV8-F1
#
_cell.length_a   1.000
_cell.length_b   1.000
_cell.length_c   1.000
_cell.angle_alpha   90.00
_cell.angle_beta   90.00
_cell.angle_gamma   90.00
#
_symmetry.space_group_name_H-M   'P 1'
#
loop_
_entity.id
_entity.type
_entity.pdbx_description
1 polymer ?
#
loop_
_entity_poly.entity_id
_entity_poly.type
_entity_poly.pdbx_seq_one_letter_code
_entity_poly.pdbx_strand_id
1 'polypeptide(L)'
;MSNTLKLTVLLLALSSCRGLQFNHIDDYEDESELVFQESEYGSLWPLPQKVQISEVSFKLMSASFQIVDAKESSAGPSCSLLKDAYRRYFEYMFGSTKRQQHTKSRRTGLSELIELQVWITSPDSECDGYPSVTSDESYELSVDQPIAVLKAPKVWGALRGLETFSQLVYEDEYGAKSINGTQISDFPRFAHRGILLDTSRHYLPIKVILANLETMAWNKINVFHWHIVDDQSFPYLSRTFPQLSQKGAYHPYTHVYTPADVKMVIEFARLRGIRVIPEFDTPGHTQSWGKGQKDLLTPCYSGSKPSGSFGPVNPILNTTYDFMGAFFKEISTVFPDAYIHLGGDEVDFTCWKSNPDIQDFMDQEGFGQDFTKLESFYIQKLLNIVTSTKKGYMIWQEVFDNGVKLNPDTVVHVWMGGTSSDEMSRVTEAGFTTILSAPWYLDYISYAQDWQKYYKVEPLSFNGTEAQKKLVVGGEACLWGEYVDGTNLTPRLWPRASAVAERLWSAKDVTDINDAFNRLSLHRCRMVERGIPAEPLFSSYCPHEYKGL
;
A
#
# COMPACT_ATOMS: atom_id res chain seq x y z
N MET A 1 90.47 3.73 7.02
CA MET A 1 89.51 3.88 5.91
C MET A 1 89.50 2.56 5.15
N SER A 2 88.57 1.66 5.48
CA SER A 2 88.41 0.39 4.78
C SER A 2 87.01 -0.15 5.04
N ASN A 3 86.28 -0.37 3.95
CA ASN A 3 85.13 -1.26 3.87
C ASN A 3 85.55 -2.71 4.19
N THR A 4 84.64 -3.48 4.82
CA THR A 4 84.43 -4.96 4.90
C THR A 4 83.86 -5.29 6.30
N LEU A 5 82.95 -6.23 6.61
CA LEU A 5 82.25 -7.33 5.92
C LEU A 5 81.08 -7.82 6.83
N LYS A 6 79.91 -8.12 6.24
CA LYS A 6 78.93 -9.24 6.41
C LYS A 6 78.50 -9.91 7.76
N LEU A 7 77.25 -10.43 7.67
CA LEU A 7 76.58 -11.61 8.29
C LEU A 7 75.94 -11.43 9.71
N THR A 8 74.78 -11.98 10.13
CA THR A 8 73.59 -12.67 9.56
C THR A 8 72.58 -12.94 10.72
N VAL A 9 71.29 -13.05 10.36
CA VAL A 9 70.22 -13.93 10.92
C VAL A 9 69.78 -13.78 12.38
N LEU A 10 68.47 -13.56 12.58
CA LEU A 10 67.74 -14.01 13.77
C LEU A 10 66.41 -14.67 13.34
N LEU A 11 66.18 -15.92 13.76
CA LEU A 11 64.96 -16.69 13.54
C LEU A 11 64.56 -17.42 14.85
N LEU A 12 63.38 -17.05 15.35
CA LEU A 12 62.27 -17.84 15.95
C LEU A 12 62.42 -18.85 17.12
N ALA A 13 61.25 -18.95 17.82
CA ALA A 13 60.66 -20.03 18.66
C ALA A 13 60.75 -19.82 20.20
N LEU A 14 59.71 -20.02 21.06
CA LEU A 14 58.35 -20.61 20.96
C LEU A 14 57.51 -20.35 22.25
N SER A 15 56.18 -20.14 22.11
CA SER A 15 55.02 -20.46 23.02
C SER A 15 54.95 -19.85 24.45
N SER A 16 53.81 -19.52 25.10
CA SER A 16 52.36 -19.54 24.85
C SER A 16 51.67 -18.63 25.90
N CYS A 17 50.55 -17.97 25.56
CA CYS A 17 49.39 -17.80 26.48
C CYS A 17 48.15 -17.17 25.79
N ARG A 18 47.11 -18.00 25.64
CA ARG A 18 45.65 -17.78 25.55
C ARG A 18 45.11 -16.36 25.26
N GLY A 19 44.55 -16.21 24.05
CA GLY A 19 43.41 -15.34 23.77
C GLY A 19 42.22 -16.21 23.32
N LEU A 20 41.07 -16.04 23.97
CA LEU A 20 39.83 -16.74 23.65
C LEU A 20 39.34 -16.35 22.24
N GLN A 21 39.30 -17.32 21.33
CA GLN A 21 38.53 -17.26 20.10
C GLN A 21 37.04 -17.40 20.47
N PHE A 22 36.27 -16.32 20.36
CA PHE A 22 34.84 -16.44 20.15
C PHE A 22 34.63 -16.79 18.67
N ASN A 23 34.50 -18.09 18.39
CA ASN A 23 33.91 -18.56 17.14
C ASN A 23 32.40 -18.34 17.23
N HIS A 24 31.91 -17.25 16.65
CA HIS A 24 30.51 -17.09 16.27
C HIS A 24 30.45 -16.18 15.04
N ILE A 25 30.90 -16.71 13.90
CA ILE A 25 30.62 -16.18 12.58
C ILE A 25 30.30 -17.41 11.72
N ASP A 26 29.20 -17.31 10.98
CA ASP A 26 28.67 -18.26 10.00
C ASP A 26 27.80 -19.41 10.52
N ASP A 27 26.60 -19.07 11.01
CA ASP A 27 25.37 -19.81 10.65
C ASP A 27 24.59 -18.94 9.64
N TYR A 28 25.14 -18.77 8.43
CA TYR A 28 24.31 -18.44 7.28
C TYR A 28 23.71 -19.77 6.83
N GLU A 29 22.42 -19.98 7.10
CA GLU A 29 21.66 -21.01 6.40
C GLU A 29 21.91 -20.83 4.90
N ASP A 30 22.20 -21.94 4.24
CA ASP A 30 22.51 -22.09 2.81
C ASP A 30 21.27 -21.69 1.98
N GLU A 31 20.92 -20.40 1.97
CA GLU A 31 19.96 -19.85 1.01
C GLU A 31 20.64 -19.86 -0.36
N SER A 32 20.27 -20.84 -1.18
CA SER A 32 20.72 -20.95 -2.57
C SER A 32 20.61 -19.59 -3.26
N GLU A 33 21.73 -19.05 -3.75
CA GLU A 33 21.75 -17.78 -4.47
C GLU A 33 20.77 -17.82 -5.65
N LEU A 34 19.82 -16.87 -5.69
CA LEU A 34 18.88 -16.74 -6.79
C LEU A 34 19.62 -16.23 -8.03
N VAL A 35 19.64 -17.05 -9.08
CA VAL A 35 20.26 -16.72 -10.36
C VAL A 35 19.17 -16.38 -11.37
N PHE A 36 19.29 -15.23 -12.02
CA PHE A 36 18.32 -14.78 -13.02
C PHE A 36 18.23 -15.76 -14.21
N GLN A 37 17.01 -16.16 -14.54
CA GLN A 37 16.66 -16.94 -15.73
C GLN A 37 15.40 -16.34 -16.37
N GLU A 38 15.22 -16.47 -17.69
CA GLU A 38 14.00 -15.99 -18.32
C GLU A 38 12.79 -16.81 -17.84
N SER A 39 11.75 -16.13 -17.39
CA SER A 39 10.47 -16.76 -17.03
C SER A 39 9.60 -16.93 -18.27
N GLU A 40 8.85 -18.03 -18.35
CA GLU A 40 7.90 -18.26 -19.46
C GLU A 40 6.79 -17.19 -19.51
N TYR A 41 6.54 -16.49 -18.39
CA TYR A 41 5.57 -15.40 -18.28
C TYR A 41 6.22 -14.02 -18.49
N GLY A 42 7.49 -13.98 -18.92
CA GLY A 42 8.24 -12.75 -19.13
C GLY A 42 8.36 -11.92 -17.87
N SER A 43 7.76 -10.73 -17.88
CA SER A 43 7.86 -9.70 -16.82
C SER A 43 6.50 -9.35 -16.19
N LEU A 44 5.52 -10.26 -16.31
CA LEU A 44 4.20 -10.10 -15.73
C LEU A 44 4.26 -10.05 -14.20
N TRP A 45 3.72 -8.97 -13.63
CA TRP A 45 3.63 -8.77 -12.19
C TRP A 45 2.44 -7.87 -11.81
N PRO A 46 1.51 -8.29 -10.92
CA PRO A 46 1.30 -9.67 -10.48
C PRO A 46 1.02 -10.64 -11.62
N LEU A 47 1.36 -11.92 -11.43
CA LEU A 47 1.03 -12.99 -12.37
C LEU A 47 -0.50 -13.20 -12.45
N PRO A 48 -1.12 -13.12 -13.65
CA PRO A 48 -2.55 -13.33 -13.81
C PRO A 48 -3.04 -14.73 -13.41
N GLN A 49 -4.32 -14.87 -13.07
CA GLN A 49 -4.95 -16.15 -12.71
C GLN A 49 -4.78 -17.24 -13.78
N LYS A 50 -4.89 -16.86 -15.07
CA LYS A 50 -4.68 -17.74 -16.22
C LYS A 50 -3.97 -16.98 -17.33
N VAL A 51 -2.88 -17.55 -17.82
CA VAL A 51 -2.07 -16.99 -18.92
C VAL A 51 -1.76 -18.11 -19.92
N GLN A 52 -1.90 -17.81 -21.21
CA GLN A 52 -1.41 -18.64 -22.31
C GLN A 52 -0.68 -17.73 -23.29
N ILE A 53 0.64 -17.88 -23.39
CA ILE A 53 1.49 -17.12 -24.31
C ILE A 53 1.87 -18.02 -25.48
N SER A 54 1.78 -17.48 -26.70
CA SER A 54 2.16 -18.11 -27.95
C SER A 54 3.58 -17.68 -28.34
N GLU A 55 4.27 -18.52 -29.12
CA GLU A 55 5.54 -18.19 -29.77
C GLU A 55 5.38 -17.17 -30.92
N VAL A 56 4.15 -16.95 -31.39
CA VAL A 56 3.87 -15.97 -32.45
C VAL A 56 3.95 -14.56 -31.88
N SER A 57 4.83 -13.72 -32.43
CA SER A 57 4.98 -12.32 -32.05
C SER A 57 4.51 -11.35 -33.12
N PHE A 58 4.03 -10.19 -32.66
CA PHE A 58 3.55 -9.08 -33.48
C PHE A 58 4.36 -7.82 -33.18
N LYS A 59 4.62 -7.03 -34.22
CA LYS A 59 5.29 -5.73 -34.09
C LYS A 59 4.31 -4.66 -33.62
N LEU A 60 4.77 -3.76 -32.75
CA LEU A 60 4.05 -2.56 -32.33
C LEU A 60 4.83 -1.31 -32.76
N MET A 61 4.17 -0.43 -33.51
CA MET A 61 4.76 0.84 -33.92
C MET A 61 3.98 2.00 -33.32
N SER A 62 4.67 2.93 -32.66
CA SER A 62 4.06 4.12 -32.04
C SER A 62 3.30 5.01 -33.05
N ALA A 63 3.67 4.97 -34.33
CA ALA A 63 3.04 5.75 -35.39
C ALA A 63 1.66 5.21 -35.84
N SER A 64 1.40 3.92 -35.65
CA SER A 64 0.16 3.24 -36.11
C SER A 64 -0.70 2.73 -34.97
N PHE A 65 -0.11 2.35 -33.83
CA PHE A 65 -0.82 1.75 -32.71
C PHE A 65 -1.76 2.73 -32.00
N GLN A 66 -2.95 2.26 -31.64
CA GLN A 66 -3.97 3.04 -30.93
C GLN A 66 -4.66 2.22 -29.85
N ILE A 67 -5.04 2.87 -28.75
CA ILE A 67 -5.94 2.30 -27.75
C ILE A 67 -7.28 3.04 -27.90
N VAL A 68 -8.35 2.29 -28.14
CA VAL A 68 -9.68 2.83 -28.44
C VAL A 68 -10.77 2.05 -27.71
N ASP A 69 -11.96 2.63 -27.57
CA ASP A 69 -13.12 1.87 -27.08
C ASP A 69 -13.60 0.93 -28.19
N ALA A 70 -14.02 -0.28 -27.83
CA ALA A 70 -14.79 -1.14 -28.72
C ALA A 70 -16.15 -0.48 -29.05
N LYS A 71 -16.70 -0.75 -30.24
CA LYS A 71 -17.96 -0.14 -30.68
C LYS A 71 -19.14 -0.47 -29.78
N GLU A 72 -19.13 -1.67 -29.21
CA GLU A 72 -20.15 -2.22 -28.32
C GLU A 72 -19.88 -1.91 -26.84
N SER A 73 -18.85 -1.12 -26.52
CA SER A 73 -18.52 -0.73 -25.15
C SER A 73 -19.57 0.20 -24.56
N SER A 74 -20.00 -0.08 -23.32
CA SER A 74 -20.87 0.82 -22.57
C SER A 74 -20.16 2.10 -22.13
N ALA A 75 -18.84 2.03 -21.95
CA ALA A 75 -18.00 3.21 -21.77
C ALA A 75 -17.67 3.79 -23.15
N GLY A 76 -18.09 5.05 -23.37
CA GLY A 76 -17.86 5.77 -24.61
C GLY A 76 -16.84 6.90 -24.49
N PRO A 77 -16.76 7.78 -25.50
CA PRO A 77 -15.81 8.90 -25.55
C PRO A 77 -15.88 9.87 -24.38
N SER A 78 -17.01 9.91 -23.65
CA SER A 78 -17.20 10.74 -22.46
C SER A 78 -16.51 10.21 -21.20
N CYS A 79 -16.05 8.95 -21.20
CA CYS A 79 -15.40 8.34 -20.04
C CYS A 79 -13.95 8.86 -19.89
N SER A 80 -13.80 9.99 -19.18
CA SER A 80 -12.51 10.66 -18.96
C SER A 80 -11.46 9.74 -18.32
N LEU A 81 -11.87 8.89 -17.38
CA LEU A 81 -11.00 7.92 -16.71
C LEU A 81 -10.28 7.01 -17.69
N LEU A 82 -11.01 6.42 -18.65
CA LEU A 82 -10.41 5.54 -19.65
C LEU A 82 -9.57 6.33 -20.66
N LYS A 83 -10.00 7.53 -21.07
CA LYS A 83 -9.20 8.36 -21.99
C LYS A 83 -7.86 8.78 -21.41
N ASP A 84 -7.84 9.13 -20.14
CA ASP A 84 -6.60 9.43 -19.45
C ASP A 84 -5.75 8.17 -19.27
N ALA A 85 -6.35 7.01 -18.98
CA ALA A 85 -5.63 5.74 -18.94
C ALA A 85 -4.99 5.40 -20.30
N TYR A 86 -5.71 5.53 -21.41
CA TYR A 86 -5.18 5.24 -22.74
C TYR A 86 -3.97 6.09 -23.07
N ARG A 87 -4.02 7.39 -22.75
CA ARG A 87 -2.89 8.30 -22.94
C ARG A 87 -1.70 7.87 -22.09
N ARG A 88 -1.89 7.61 -20.79
CA ARG A 88 -0.81 7.19 -19.89
C ARG A 88 -0.17 5.88 -20.33
N TYR A 89 -0.96 4.85 -20.65
CA TYR A 89 -0.41 3.55 -21.06
C TYR A 89 0.28 3.60 -22.42
N PHE A 90 -0.20 4.43 -23.34
CA PHE A 90 0.54 4.70 -24.57
C PHE A 90 1.92 5.32 -24.26
N GLU A 91 1.98 6.31 -23.36
CA GLU A 91 3.23 6.92 -22.92
C GLU A 91 4.15 5.93 -22.20
N TYR A 92 3.62 4.99 -21.41
CA TYR A 92 4.42 3.93 -20.77
C TYR A 92 5.05 2.96 -21.77
N MET A 93 4.39 2.71 -22.91
CA MET A 93 4.90 1.76 -23.91
C MET A 93 5.88 2.41 -24.90
N PHE A 94 5.69 3.68 -25.25
CA PHE A 94 6.42 4.36 -26.34
C PHE A 94 7.16 5.64 -25.91
N GLY A 95 7.09 6.02 -24.64
CA GLY A 95 7.60 7.29 -24.12
C GLY A 95 6.76 8.49 -24.56
N SER A 96 7.22 9.70 -24.21
CA SER A 96 6.56 10.97 -24.60
C SER A 96 6.77 11.36 -26.07
N THR A 97 6.98 10.40 -26.98
CA THR A 97 7.22 10.70 -28.39
C THR A 97 5.98 11.34 -29.01
N LYS A 98 6.13 12.56 -29.55
CA LYS A 98 5.05 13.25 -30.27
C LYS A 98 4.54 12.33 -31.37
N ARG A 99 3.23 12.02 -31.37
CA ARG A 99 2.54 11.34 -32.49
C ARG A 99 3.02 11.96 -33.79
N GLN A 100 3.90 11.28 -34.52
CA GLN A 100 4.31 11.77 -35.83
C GLN A 100 3.06 11.75 -36.70
N GLN A 101 2.75 12.92 -37.30
CA GLN A 101 1.59 13.06 -38.17
C GLN A 101 1.60 11.96 -39.23
N HIS A 102 0.44 11.33 -39.42
CA HIS A 102 0.20 10.29 -40.40
C HIS A 102 0.83 10.61 -41.77
N THR A 103 2.00 10.03 -42.04
CA THR A 103 2.45 9.84 -43.42
C THR A 103 1.69 8.64 -43.95
N LYS A 104 0.63 8.89 -44.74
CA LYS A 104 -0.03 7.85 -45.53
C LYS A 104 1.03 7.11 -46.35
N SER A 105 0.93 5.78 -46.35
CA SER A 105 1.68 4.82 -47.16
C SER A 105 2.93 4.20 -46.52
N ARG A 106 2.70 3.13 -45.74
CA ARG A 106 3.48 1.89 -45.84
C ARG A 106 2.52 0.72 -45.76
N ARG A 107 2.72 -0.32 -46.58
CA ARG A 107 1.97 -1.58 -46.52
C ARG A 107 2.04 -2.10 -45.08
N THR A 108 0.90 -2.34 -44.44
CA THR A 108 0.81 -3.10 -43.19
C THR A 108 1.59 -4.41 -43.37
N GLY A 109 2.60 -4.63 -42.55
CA GLY A 109 3.25 -5.93 -42.50
C GLY A 109 2.22 -6.99 -42.07
N LEU A 110 2.32 -8.22 -42.55
CA LEU A 110 1.42 -9.32 -42.20
C LEU A 110 1.53 -9.77 -40.71
N SER A 111 2.26 -9.02 -39.88
CA SER A 111 2.64 -9.35 -38.49
C SER A 111 2.60 -8.11 -37.56
N GLU A 112 1.69 -7.16 -37.79
CA GLU A 112 1.58 -5.89 -37.03
C GLU A 112 0.30 -5.81 -36.19
N LEU A 113 0.43 -5.46 -34.91
CA LEU A 113 -0.67 -5.12 -34.03
C LEU A 113 -0.93 -3.62 -34.08
N ILE A 114 -2.09 -3.20 -34.58
CA ILE A 114 -2.40 -1.79 -34.83
C ILE A 114 -3.37 -1.19 -33.80
N GLU A 115 -4.10 -2.01 -33.06
CA GLU A 115 -5.15 -1.52 -32.18
C GLU A 115 -5.32 -2.41 -30.95
N LEU A 116 -5.56 -1.77 -29.79
CA LEU A 116 -6.15 -2.39 -28.61
C LEU A 116 -7.56 -1.83 -28.41
N GLN A 117 -8.57 -2.67 -28.58
CA GLN A 117 -9.97 -2.34 -28.32
C GLN A 117 -10.34 -2.67 -26.88
N VAL A 118 -10.79 -1.68 -26.13
CA VAL A 118 -11.25 -1.84 -24.76
C VAL A 118 -12.77 -1.92 -24.73
N TRP A 119 -13.30 -3.03 -24.25
CA TRP A 119 -14.73 -3.33 -24.21
C TRP A 119 -15.24 -3.43 -22.78
N ILE A 120 -15.98 -2.41 -22.33
CA ILE A 120 -16.73 -2.48 -21.07
C ILE A 120 -18.09 -3.13 -21.34
N THR A 121 -18.36 -4.24 -20.67
CA THR A 121 -19.52 -5.10 -20.98
C THR A 121 -20.73 -4.84 -20.10
N SER A 122 -20.56 -4.33 -18.88
CA SER A 122 -21.68 -3.97 -18.01
C SER A 122 -22.35 -2.68 -18.50
N PRO A 123 -23.69 -2.58 -18.51
CA PRO A 123 -24.39 -1.33 -18.82
C PRO A 123 -24.00 -0.17 -17.91
N ASP A 124 -23.74 -0.47 -16.63
CA ASP A 124 -23.18 0.48 -15.69
C ASP A 124 -21.66 0.36 -15.70
N SER A 125 -20.99 1.29 -16.39
CA SER A 125 -19.53 1.28 -16.50
C SER A 125 -18.81 1.66 -15.20
N GLU A 126 -19.47 2.37 -14.28
CA GLU A 126 -18.87 3.02 -13.10
C GLU A 126 -17.79 4.08 -13.42
N CYS A 127 -17.72 4.60 -14.65
CA CYS A 127 -16.66 5.54 -15.06
C CYS A 127 -16.59 6.84 -14.23
N ASP A 128 -17.73 7.38 -13.84
CA ASP A 128 -17.85 8.60 -13.03
C ASP A 128 -17.90 8.31 -11.51
N GLY A 129 -17.87 7.02 -11.13
CA GLY A 129 -17.94 6.57 -9.75
C GLY A 129 -16.58 6.54 -9.05
N TYR A 130 -16.62 6.18 -7.77
CA TYR A 130 -15.46 5.80 -6.97
C TYR A 130 -15.41 4.28 -6.84
N PRO A 131 -14.21 3.66 -6.85
CA PRO A 131 -14.09 2.24 -6.59
C PRO A 131 -14.53 1.91 -5.14
N SER A 132 -14.99 0.69 -4.91
CA SER A 132 -15.37 0.16 -3.61
C SER A 132 -14.79 -1.25 -3.42
N VAL A 133 -14.95 -1.83 -2.23
CA VAL A 133 -14.53 -3.21 -1.96
C VAL A 133 -15.27 -4.24 -2.84
N THR A 134 -16.41 -3.88 -3.43
CA THR A 134 -17.19 -4.75 -4.32
C THR A 134 -16.98 -4.44 -5.80
N SER A 135 -16.09 -3.51 -6.14
CA SER A 135 -15.79 -3.17 -7.53
C SER A 135 -15.23 -4.37 -8.28
N ASP A 136 -15.77 -4.63 -9.47
CA ASP A 136 -15.32 -5.74 -10.31
C ASP A 136 -14.03 -5.36 -11.06
N GLU A 137 -12.94 -6.02 -10.68
CA GLU A 137 -11.60 -5.82 -11.25
C GLU A 137 -11.20 -6.93 -12.24
N SER A 138 -12.14 -7.82 -12.60
CA SER A 138 -11.89 -8.90 -13.56
C SER A 138 -11.77 -8.41 -14.99
N TYR A 139 -10.95 -9.09 -15.80
CA TYR A 139 -10.82 -8.81 -17.22
C TYR A 139 -10.35 -10.04 -18.02
N GLU A 140 -10.59 -10.00 -19.32
CA GLU A 140 -10.08 -10.92 -20.32
C GLU A 140 -9.24 -10.11 -21.33
N LEU A 141 -8.03 -10.57 -21.63
CA LEU A 141 -7.16 -9.94 -22.61
C LEU A 141 -6.78 -10.96 -23.69
N SER A 142 -7.14 -10.65 -24.93
CA SER A 142 -6.79 -11.42 -26.13
C SER A 142 -5.88 -10.56 -27.00
N VAL A 143 -4.63 -10.98 -27.16
CA VAL A 143 -3.65 -10.35 -28.04
C VAL A 143 -3.53 -11.20 -29.30
N ASP A 144 -4.10 -10.70 -30.39
CA ASP A 144 -3.94 -11.25 -31.73
C ASP A 144 -3.92 -10.11 -32.75
N GLN A 145 -3.48 -10.37 -33.97
CA GLN A 145 -3.41 -9.38 -35.03
C GLN A 145 -4.67 -9.38 -35.92
N PRO A 146 -5.06 -8.22 -36.49
CA PRO A 146 -4.44 -6.90 -36.32
C PRO A 146 -4.91 -6.16 -35.04
N ILE A 147 -5.86 -6.73 -34.28
CA ILE A 147 -6.56 -6.05 -33.18
C ILE A 147 -6.53 -6.93 -31.93
N ALA A 148 -5.98 -6.39 -30.85
CA ALA A 148 -6.08 -6.96 -29.52
C ALA A 148 -7.39 -6.47 -28.86
N VAL A 149 -7.96 -7.30 -27.99
CA VAL A 149 -9.22 -7.00 -27.28
C VAL A 149 -9.01 -7.16 -25.79
N LEU A 150 -9.26 -6.08 -25.04
CA LEU A 150 -9.36 -6.08 -23.59
C LEU A 150 -10.82 -5.94 -23.19
N LYS A 151 -11.40 -6.98 -22.61
CA LYS A 151 -12.80 -7.03 -22.19
C LYS A 151 -12.88 -7.02 -20.67
N ALA A 152 -13.72 -6.16 -20.10
CA ALA A 152 -13.93 -6.10 -18.66
C ALA A 152 -15.41 -5.80 -18.33
N PRO A 153 -15.95 -6.29 -17.20
CA PRO A 153 -17.28 -5.89 -16.75
C PRO A 153 -17.38 -4.40 -16.45
N LYS A 154 -16.38 -3.85 -15.76
CA LYS A 154 -16.35 -2.45 -15.27
C LYS A 154 -15.04 -1.76 -15.68
N VAL A 155 -14.99 -0.43 -15.54
CA VAL A 155 -13.77 0.36 -15.85
C VAL A 155 -12.56 -0.08 -15.02
N TRP A 156 -12.77 -0.60 -13.82
CA TRP A 156 -11.69 -1.01 -12.90
C TRP A 156 -10.90 -2.19 -13.48
N GLY A 157 -11.56 -3.24 -13.95
CA GLY A 157 -10.91 -4.37 -14.63
C GLY A 157 -10.16 -3.93 -15.90
N ALA A 158 -10.70 -2.98 -16.66
CA ALA A 158 -10.00 -2.42 -17.81
C ALA A 158 -8.69 -1.69 -17.42
N LEU A 159 -8.66 -0.97 -16.29
CA LEU A 159 -7.40 -0.38 -15.79
C LEU A 159 -6.35 -1.44 -15.45
N ARG A 160 -6.76 -2.60 -14.91
CA ARG A 160 -5.86 -3.72 -14.59
C ARG A 160 -5.34 -4.41 -15.84
N GLY A 161 -6.22 -4.64 -16.81
CA GLY A 161 -5.84 -5.23 -18.09
C GLY A 161 -4.96 -4.33 -18.96
N LEU A 162 -5.10 -3.00 -18.86
CA LEU A 162 -4.18 -2.06 -19.52
C LEU A 162 -2.77 -2.15 -18.92
N GLU A 163 -2.63 -2.29 -17.60
CA GLU A 163 -1.32 -2.55 -16.97
C GLU A 163 -0.73 -3.84 -17.51
N THR A 164 -1.49 -4.94 -17.47
CA THR A 164 -1.04 -6.24 -17.99
C THR A 164 -0.65 -6.17 -19.47
N PHE A 165 -1.43 -5.51 -20.31
CA PHE A 165 -1.08 -5.31 -21.72
C PHE A 165 0.26 -4.57 -21.86
N SER A 166 0.47 -3.50 -21.08
CA SER A 166 1.73 -2.75 -21.09
C SER A 166 2.93 -3.60 -20.64
N GLN A 167 2.70 -4.62 -19.81
CA GLN A 167 3.73 -5.51 -19.30
C GLN A 167 4.19 -6.55 -20.34
N LEU A 168 3.27 -6.94 -21.24
CA LEU A 168 3.54 -7.90 -22.32
C LEU A 168 4.38 -7.29 -23.47
N VAL A 169 4.44 -5.96 -23.57
CA VAL A 169 5.27 -5.29 -24.57
C VAL A 169 6.73 -5.32 -24.14
N TYR A 170 7.59 -5.84 -25.01
CA TYR A 170 9.05 -5.88 -24.82
C TYR A 170 9.78 -5.24 -25.99
N GLU A 171 11.04 -4.89 -25.78
CA GLU A 171 11.95 -4.41 -26.82
C GLU A 171 12.90 -5.54 -27.24
N ASP A 172 13.15 -5.68 -28.54
CA ASP A 172 14.23 -6.52 -29.05
C ASP A 172 15.60 -5.80 -28.96
N GLU A 173 16.68 -6.51 -29.32
CA GLU A 173 18.05 -5.98 -29.30
C GLU A 173 18.27 -4.73 -30.17
N TYR A 174 17.35 -4.45 -31.10
CA TYR A 174 17.40 -3.29 -31.99
C TYR A 174 16.45 -2.16 -31.55
N GLY A 175 15.80 -2.30 -30.39
CA GLY A 175 14.85 -1.35 -29.82
C GLY A 175 13.47 -1.40 -30.48
N ALA A 176 13.16 -2.44 -31.26
CA ALA A 176 11.82 -2.59 -31.84
C ALA A 176 10.87 -3.23 -30.81
N LYS A 177 9.71 -2.59 -30.62
CA LYS A 177 8.67 -3.06 -29.70
C LYS A 177 7.90 -4.23 -30.31
N SER A 178 7.79 -5.31 -29.56
CA SER A 178 7.06 -6.52 -29.94
C SER A 178 6.17 -7.01 -28.80
N ILE A 179 5.19 -7.85 -29.13
CA ILE A 179 4.30 -8.53 -28.18
C ILE A 179 3.99 -9.93 -28.68
N ASN A 180 3.88 -10.91 -27.78
CA ASN A 180 3.48 -12.26 -28.15
C ASN A 180 1.96 -12.40 -28.14
N GLY A 181 1.44 -13.25 -29.04
CA GLY A 181 0.04 -13.63 -29.03
C GLY A 181 -0.31 -14.26 -27.68
N THR A 182 -1.33 -13.73 -27.01
CA THR A 182 -1.56 -14.01 -25.59
C THR A 182 -3.05 -14.09 -25.29
N GLN A 183 -3.45 -15.07 -24.48
CA GLN A 183 -4.79 -15.15 -23.90
C GLN A 183 -4.67 -15.10 -22.37
N ILE A 184 -5.34 -14.13 -21.74
CA ILE A 184 -5.36 -13.94 -20.29
C ILE A 184 -6.81 -13.83 -19.81
N SER A 185 -7.10 -14.51 -18.71
CA SER A 185 -8.32 -14.31 -17.91
C SER A 185 -7.88 -14.10 -16.47
N ASP A 186 -8.22 -12.95 -15.89
CA ASP A 186 -7.61 -12.49 -14.66
C ASP A 186 -8.61 -11.77 -13.75
N PHE A 187 -8.39 -11.90 -12.45
CA PHE A 187 -9.16 -11.29 -11.38
C PHE A 187 -8.35 -11.37 -10.08
N PRO A 188 -8.55 -10.44 -9.13
CA PRO A 188 -7.84 -10.49 -7.87
C PRO A 188 -8.34 -11.63 -6.98
N ARG A 189 -7.41 -12.27 -6.25
CA ARG A 189 -7.74 -13.24 -5.19
C ARG A 189 -8.44 -12.58 -4.00
N PHE A 190 -8.01 -11.37 -3.64
CA PHE A 190 -8.57 -10.58 -2.53
C PHE A 190 -8.99 -9.18 -3.01
N ALA A 191 -10.13 -8.70 -2.52
CA ALA A 191 -10.71 -7.44 -2.94
C ALA A 191 -10.07 -6.21 -2.28
N HIS A 192 -9.46 -6.35 -1.10
CA HIS A 192 -8.80 -5.28 -0.37
C HIS A 192 -7.27 -5.46 -0.43
N ARG A 193 -6.58 -4.61 -1.19
CA ARG A 193 -5.12 -4.69 -1.38
C ARG A 193 -4.54 -3.31 -1.13
N GLY A 194 -4.01 -3.12 0.07
CA GLY A 194 -3.65 -1.81 0.59
C GLY A 194 -2.17 -1.53 0.71
N ILE A 195 -1.83 -0.25 0.68
CA ILE A 195 -0.60 0.30 1.24
C ILE A 195 -0.98 1.36 2.25
N LEU A 196 -0.43 1.24 3.46
CA LEU A 196 -0.47 2.29 4.48
C LEU A 196 0.75 3.20 4.32
N LEU A 197 0.51 4.50 4.15
CA LEU A 197 1.54 5.52 4.30
C LEU A 197 1.22 6.43 5.47
N ASP A 198 2.18 6.54 6.37
CA ASP A 198 2.19 7.47 7.50
C ASP A 198 2.73 8.83 7.05
N THR A 199 1.90 9.86 7.23
CA THR A 199 2.24 11.25 6.89
C THR A 199 2.31 12.17 8.10
N SER A 200 2.24 11.60 9.30
CA SER A 200 2.32 12.31 10.57
C SER A 200 3.73 12.31 11.13
N ARG A 201 4.34 11.11 11.25
CA ARG A 201 5.69 10.96 11.81
C ARG A 201 6.69 11.77 10.99
N HIS A 202 6.56 11.73 9.66
CA HIS A 202 7.13 12.73 8.75
C HIS A 202 6.10 13.14 7.70
N TYR A 203 6.12 14.42 7.33
CA TYR A 203 5.29 14.92 6.24
C TYR A 203 5.78 14.40 4.89
N LEU A 204 4.86 13.89 4.06
CA LEU A 204 5.16 13.50 2.69
C LEU A 204 4.65 14.58 1.71
N PRO A 205 5.53 15.13 0.84
CA PRO A 205 5.08 16.03 -0.22
C PRO A 205 4.06 15.34 -1.14
N ILE A 206 3.07 16.09 -1.62
CA ILE A 206 2.02 15.55 -2.51
C ILE A 206 2.59 14.82 -3.72
N LYS A 207 3.66 15.33 -4.33
CA LYS A 207 4.32 14.66 -5.46
C LYS A 207 4.80 13.24 -5.12
N VAL A 208 5.29 13.01 -3.90
CA VAL A 208 5.71 11.68 -3.42
C VAL A 208 4.50 10.77 -3.29
N ILE A 209 3.40 11.25 -2.70
CA ILE A 209 2.14 10.48 -2.60
C ILE A 209 1.62 10.12 -3.99
N LEU A 210 1.55 11.06 -4.92
CA LEU A 210 1.07 10.81 -6.29
C LEU A 210 1.96 9.82 -7.05
N ALA A 211 3.30 9.90 -6.91
CA ALA A 211 4.22 8.95 -7.53
C ALA A 211 4.01 7.52 -7.00
N ASN A 212 3.71 7.36 -5.71
CA ASN A 212 3.44 6.05 -5.13
C ASN A 212 2.03 5.53 -5.49
N LEU A 213 1.02 6.40 -5.62
CA LEU A 213 -0.29 6.02 -6.19
C LEU A 213 -0.17 5.54 -7.64
N GLU A 214 0.74 6.13 -8.43
CA GLU A 214 1.05 5.62 -9.77
C GLU A 214 1.64 4.21 -9.69
N THR A 215 2.62 4.01 -8.80
CA THR A 215 3.32 2.73 -8.64
C THR A 215 2.40 1.64 -8.08
N MET A 216 1.46 2.00 -7.21
CA MET A 216 0.37 1.13 -6.75
C MET A 216 -0.47 0.60 -7.91
N ALA A 217 -0.80 1.45 -8.89
CA ALA A 217 -1.55 1.06 -10.07
C ALA A 217 -0.81 0.01 -10.91
N TRP A 218 0.51 0.18 -11.09
CA TRP A 218 1.35 -0.79 -11.80
C TRP A 218 1.44 -2.15 -11.09
N ASN A 219 1.28 -2.16 -9.77
CA ASN A 219 1.25 -3.35 -8.93
C ASN A 219 -0.18 -3.86 -8.65
N LYS A 220 -1.21 -3.29 -9.29
CA LYS A 220 -2.64 -3.64 -9.10
C LYS A 220 -3.14 -3.53 -7.65
N ILE A 221 -2.51 -2.68 -6.84
CA ILE A 221 -2.96 -2.30 -5.49
C ILE A 221 -4.12 -1.30 -5.63
N ASN A 222 -5.15 -1.45 -4.82
CA ASN A 222 -6.42 -0.71 -4.98
C ASN A 222 -6.86 0.05 -3.72
N VAL A 223 -6.10 0.02 -2.62
CA VAL A 223 -6.38 0.81 -1.42
C VAL A 223 -5.15 1.61 -1.03
N PHE A 224 -5.32 2.92 -0.91
CA PHE A 224 -4.40 3.81 -0.23
C PHE A 224 -4.96 4.06 1.17
N HIS A 225 -4.35 3.42 2.17
CA HIS A 225 -4.62 3.67 3.57
C HIS A 225 -3.78 4.87 4.00
N TRP A 226 -4.42 6.00 4.20
CA TRP A 226 -3.76 7.25 4.53
C TRP A 226 -3.81 7.50 6.02
N HIS A 227 -2.76 7.07 6.72
CA HIS A 227 -2.51 7.42 8.11
C HIS A 227 -2.03 8.89 8.17
N ILE A 228 -3.01 9.78 8.32
CA ILE A 228 -2.83 11.21 7.99
C ILE A 228 -2.35 12.05 9.17
N VAL A 229 -2.62 11.63 10.39
CA VAL A 229 -2.30 12.34 11.64
C VAL A 229 -1.95 11.32 12.72
N ASP A 230 -1.10 11.73 13.66
CA ASP A 230 -0.63 10.91 14.80
C ASP A 230 -0.09 11.88 15.89
N ASP A 231 0.66 11.40 16.87
CA ASP A 231 1.25 12.17 17.97
C ASP A 231 2.13 13.32 17.50
N GLN A 232 2.97 13.09 16.50
CA GLN A 232 4.05 14.00 16.12
C GLN A 232 3.53 15.19 15.34
N SER A 233 2.58 15.00 14.42
CA SER A 233 2.02 16.11 13.65
C SER A 233 0.56 15.93 13.19
N PHE A 234 -0.10 17.07 12.97
CA PHE A 234 -1.45 17.15 12.41
C PHE A 234 -1.44 17.90 11.07
N PRO A 235 -1.01 17.28 9.95
CA PRO A 235 -0.92 17.97 8.67
C PRO A 235 -2.28 18.17 7.97
N TYR A 236 -3.34 17.45 8.34
CA TYR A 236 -4.66 17.60 7.71
C TYR A 236 -5.29 18.98 8.00
N LEU A 237 -5.61 19.76 6.97
CA LEU A 237 -6.32 21.04 7.14
C LEU A 237 -7.84 20.84 7.22
N SER A 238 -8.33 20.67 8.45
CA SER A 238 -9.76 20.71 8.74
C SER A 238 -10.35 22.11 8.50
N ARG A 239 -11.52 22.18 7.86
CA ARG A 239 -12.25 23.44 7.67
C ARG A 239 -13.06 23.80 8.91
N THR A 240 -13.61 22.80 9.59
CA THR A 240 -14.35 22.96 10.85
C THR A 240 -13.42 23.31 12.00
N PHE A 241 -12.21 22.73 12.03
CA PHE A 241 -11.22 22.99 13.09
C PHE A 241 -9.83 23.39 12.53
N PRO A 242 -9.69 24.61 11.96
CA PRO A 242 -8.41 25.05 11.37
C PRO A 242 -7.24 25.11 12.36
N GLN A 243 -7.52 25.22 13.65
CA GLN A 243 -6.50 25.27 14.69
C GLN A 243 -5.73 23.96 14.83
N LEU A 244 -6.30 22.82 14.42
CA LEU A 244 -5.65 21.51 14.49
C LEU A 244 -4.34 21.50 13.68
N SER A 245 -4.37 21.86 12.40
CA SER A 245 -3.13 21.94 11.61
C SER A 245 -2.33 23.21 11.86
N GLN A 246 -2.97 24.36 12.15
CA GLN A 246 -2.23 25.60 12.44
C GLN A 246 -1.28 25.47 13.65
N LYS A 247 -1.60 24.60 14.61
CA LYS A 247 -0.80 24.38 15.82
C LYS A 247 -0.22 22.96 15.92
N GLY A 248 -0.82 22.00 15.23
CA GLY A 248 -0.45 20.59 15.26
C GLY A 248 0.50 20.15 14.15
N ALA A 249 0.50 20.81 12.98
CA ALA A 249 1.42 20.48 11.90
C ALA A 249 2.86 20.87 12.24
N TYR A 250 3.85 20.22 11.60
CA TYR A 250 5.26 20.62 11.72
C TYR A 250 5.51 22.06 11.28
N HIS A 251 4.77 22.54 10.27
CA HIS A 251 4.75 23.94 9.89
C HIS A 251 3.38 24.31 9.31
N PRO A 252 2.74 25.41 9.76
CA PRO A 252 1.34 25.71 9.47
C PRO A 252 1.01 26.01 8.00
N TYR A 253 2.00 26.11 7.12
CA TYR A 253 1.81 26.44 5.70
C TYR A 253 2.47 25.48 4.72
N THR A 254 3.57 24.82 5.11
CA THR A 254 4.38 24.03 4.16
C THR A 254 4.28 22.53 4.40
N HIS A 255 3.86 22.11 5.59
CA HIS A 255 3.70 20.71 5.97
C HIS A 255 2.23 20.45 6.34
N VAL A 256 1.34 20.91 5.46
CA VAL A 256 -0.12 20.83 5.61
C VAL A 256 -0.70 20.30 4.31
N TYR A 257 -1.70 19.43 4.42
CA TYR A 257 -2.53 18.97 3.31
C TYR A 257 -3.79 19.83 3.24
N THR A 258 -3.83 20.72 2.26
CA THR A 258 -5.00 21.58 2.04
C THR A 258 -6.19 20.78 1.49
N PRO A 259 -7.42 21.31 1.55
CA PRO A 259 -8.56 20.66 0.90
C PRO A 259 -8.37 20.42 -0.61
N ALA A 260 -7.56 21.25 -1.28
CA ALA A 260 -7.21 21.06 -2.68
C ALA A 260 -6.26 19.86 -2.88
N ASP A 261 -5.28 19.71 -1.98
CA ASP A 261 -4.34 18.59 -1.99
C ASP A 261 -5.06 17.26 -1.75
N VAL A 262 -5.92 17.20 -0.72
CA VAL A 262 -6.71 16.00 -0.40
C VAL A 262 -7.62 15.62 -1.58
N LYS A 263 -8.30 16.60 -2.20
CA LYS A 263 -9.10 16.36 -3.40
C LYS A 263 -8.26 15.87 -4.58
N MET A 264 -7.06 16.41 -4.76
CA MET A 264 -6.13 15.98 -5.81
C MET A 264 -5.71 14.53 -5.62
N VAL A 265 -5.34 14.13 -4.39
CA VAL A 265 -4.98 12.75 -4.04
C VAL A 265 -6.14 11.79 -4.32
N ILE A 266 -7.35 12.13 -3.86
CA ILE A 266 -8.56 11.33 -4.07
C ILE A 266 -8.86 11.14 -5.56
N GLU A 267 -8.83 12.20 -6.36
CA GLU A 267 -9.12 12.09 -7.79
C GLU A 267 -8.01 11.35 -8.55
N PHE A 268 -6.74 11.59 -8.20
CA PHE A 268 -5.62 10.91 -8.81
C PHE A 268 -5.65 9.40 -8.53
N ALA A 269 -6.03 9.00 -7.31
CA ALA A 269 -6.27 7.62 -6.93
C ALA A 269 -7.46 7.02 -7.68
N ARG A 270 -8.60 7.73 -7.76
CA ARG A 270 -9.81 7.30 -8.49
C ARG A 270 -9.52 6.98 -9.96
N LEU A 271 -8.76 7.84 -10.64
CA LEU A 271 -8.35 7.64 -12.04
C LEU A 271 -7.44 6.42 -12.27
N ARG A 272 -6.99 5.77 -11.19
CA ARG A 272 -6.21 4.53 -11.16
C ARG A 272 -6.95 3.37 -10.50
N GLY A 273 -8.23 3.55 -10.17
CA GLY A 273 -9.03 2.56 -9.46
C GLY A 273 -8.50 2.29 -8.06
N ILE A 274 -7.99 3.31 -7.38
CA ILE A 274 -7.49 3.23 -6.01
C ILE A 274 -8.46 3.97 -5.08
N ARG A 275 -8.90 3.28 -4.03
CA ARG A 275 -9.68 3.81 -2.91
C ARG A 275 -8.76 4.59 -1.98
N VAL A 276 -9.24 5.68 -1.39
CA VAL A 276 -8.50 6.43 -0.35
C VAL A 276 -9.26 6.29 0.96
N ILE A 277 -8.70 5.50 1.87
CA ILE A 277 -9.27 5.27 3.20
C ILE A 277 -8.48 6.14 4.18
N PRO A 278 -9.09 7.20 4.75
CA PRO A 278 -8.41 8.02 5.74
C PRO A 278 -8.39 7.29 7.09
N GLU A 279 -7.29 7.43 7.80
CA GLU A 279 -7.20 7.08 9.21
C GLU A 279 -7.04 8.33 10.07
N PHE A 280 -7.91 8.44 11.07
CA PHE A 280 -7.86 9.44 12.12
C PHE A 280 -7.93 8.72 13.45
N ASP A 281 -6.78 8.23 13.88
CA ASP A 281 -6.65 7.36 15.03
C ASP A 281 -6.92 8.08 16.35
N THR A 282 -7.71 7.43 17.20
CA THR A 282 -8.06 7.85 18.57
C THR A 282 -8.44 6.62 19.41
N PRO A 283 -8.27 6.63 20.74
CA PRO A 283 -7.86 7.75 21.58
C PRO A 283 -6.34 7.87 21.79
N GLY A 284 -5.57 6.83 21.42
CA GLY A 284 -4.11 6.87 21.33
C GLY A 284 -3.62 7.85 20.26
N HIS A 285 -2.31 7.99 20.10
CA HIS A 285 -1.68 8.68 18.96
C HIS A 285 -2.26 10.07 18.61
N THR A 286 -2.63 10.86 19.64
CA THR A 286 -3.38 12.12 19.49
C THR A 286 -2.68 13.35 20.06
N GLN A 287 -1.40 13.28 20.42
CA GLN A 287 -0.69 14.41 21.04
C GLN A 287 -0.71 15.68 20.17
N SER A 288 -0.65 15.55 18.84
CA SER A 288 -0.72 16.69 17.92
C SER A 288 -2.09 17.39 17.93
N TRP A 289 -3.17 16.66 18.23
CA TRP A 289 -4.54 17.17 18.23
C TRP A 289 -4.76 18.18 19.36
N GLY A 290 -4.21 17.88 20.55
CA GLY A 290 -4.33 18.73 21.74
C GLY A 290 -3.70 20.11 21.59
N LYS A 291 -2.78 20.30 20.63
CA LYS A 291 -2.20 21.60 20.32
C LYS A 291 -3.24 22.55 19.72
N GLY A 292 -4.17 22.01 18.92
CA GLY A 292 -5.21 22.77 18.21
C GLY A 292 -6.58 22.76 18.89
N GLN A 293 -6.90 21.70 19.63
CA GLN A 293 -8.17 21.54 20.34
C GLN A 293 -7.93 21.52 21.85
N LYS A 294 -8.34 22.61 22.52
CA LYS A 294 -8.21 22.75 23.97
C LYS A 294 -9.11 21.74 24.69
N ASP A 295 -8.64 21.25 25.83
CA ASP A 295 -9.37 20.35 26.74
C ASP A 295 -9.79 19.01 26.10
N LEU A 296 -9.13 18.61 25.00
CA LEU A 296 -9.35 17.33 24.33
C LEU A 296 -8.53 16.19 24.95
N LEU A 297 -7.25 16.44 25.24
CA LEU A 297 -6.34 15.42 25.77
C LEU A 297 -6.36 15.39 27.28
N THR A 298 -6.07 14.22 27.85
CA THR A 298 -6.00 14.04 29.31
C THR A 298 -4.74 14.71 29.87
N PRO A 299 -4.86 15.64 30.84
CA PRO A 299 -3.71 16.11 31.59
C PRO A 299 -3.18 15.00 32.50
N CYS A 300 -1.90 14.68 32.41
CA CYS A 300 -1.29 13.68 33.30
C CYS A 300 -0.88 14.31 34.64
N TYR A 301 -0.78 13.49 35.68
CA TYR A 301 -0.45 13.91 37.04
C TYR A 301 0.79 13.18 37.55
N SER A 302 1.59 13.89 38.34
CA SER A 302 2.67 13.32 39.15
C SER A 302 2.34 13.59 40.62
N GLY A 303 1.81 12.57 41.29
CA GLY A 303 1.20 12.74 42.62
C GLY A 303 -0.04 13.62 42.52
N SER A 304 -0.13 14.67 43.35
CA SER A 304 -1.30 15.57 43.41
C SER A 304 -1.24 16.77 42.45
N LYS A 305 -0.23 16.85 41.58
CA LYS A 305 -0.03 17.99 40.66
C LYS A 305 0.00 17.54 39.20
N PRO A 306 -0.54 18.35 38.27
CA PRO A 306 -0.35 18.11 36.85
C PRO A 306 1.13 18.07 36.49
N SER A 307 1.55 17.08 35.70
CA SER A 307 2.95 16.92 35.24
C SER A 307 3.32 17.92 34.15
N GLY A 308 2.33 18.53 33.49
CA GLY A 308 2.50 19.35 32.29
C GLY A 308 2.54 18.54 30.98
N SER A 309 2.49 17.21 31.06
CA SER A 309 2.31 16.32 29.91
C SER A 309 0.84 15.97 29.71
N PHE A 310 0.52 15.54 28.48
CA PHE A 310 -0.78 15.03 28.11
C PHE A 310 -0.68 13.56 27.72
N GLY A 311 -1.77 12.83 27.82
CA GLY A 311 -1.90 11.44 27.36
C GLY A 311 -3.02 11.32 26.33
N PRO A 312 -3.67 10.15 26.24
CA PRO A 312 -4.75 9.91 25.29
C PRO A 312 -5.91 10.92 25.42
N VAL A 313 -6.76 10.96 24.38
CA VAL A 313 -8.02 11.72 24.38
C VAL A 313 -8.77 11.48 25.69
N ASN A 314 -9.29 12.55 26.29
CA ASN A 314 -10.03 12.48 27.54
C ASN A 314 -11.46 11.97 27.28
N PRO A 315 -11.82 10.76 27.74
CA PRO A 315 -13.10 10.14 27.40
C PRO A 315 -14.24 10.57 28.34
N ILE A 316 -13.94 11.30 29.43
CA ILE A 316 -14.97 11.64 30.44
C ILE A 316 -15.71 12.95 30.12
N LEU A 317 -15.24 13.70 29.11
CA LEU A 317 -15.79 15.01 28.76
C LEU A 317 -16.77 14.92 27.59
N ASN A 318 -17.96 15.51 27.74
CA ASN A 318 -18.93 15.61 26.64
C ASN A 318 -18.39 16.41 25.45
N THR A 319 -17.55 17.42 25.72
CA THR A 319 -16.89 18.23 24.68
C THR A 319 -16.02 17.41 23.75
N THR A 320 -15.45 16.29 24.22
CA THR A 320 -14.72 15.33 23.38
C THR A 320 -15.63 14.76 22.31
N TYR A 321 -16.81 14.28 22.69
CA TYR A 321 -17.76 13.65 21.76
C TYR A 321 -18.43 14.66 20.83
N ASP A 322 -18.69 15.88 21.29
CA ASP A 322 -19.16 16.98 20.44
C ASP A 322 -18.13 17.32 19.35
N PHE A 323 -16.85 17.38 19.73
CA PHE A 323 -15.73 17.56 18.79
C PHE A 323 -15.66 16.42 17.78
N MET A 324 -15.63 15.15 18.25
CA MET A 324 -15.57 13.97 17.37
C MET A 324 -16.75 13.93 16.40
N GLY A 325 -17.96 14.26 16.86
CA GLY A 325 -19.16 14.34 16.02
C GLY A 325 -19.04 15.35 14.90
N ALA A 326 -18.57 16.56 15.20
CA ALA A 326 -18.36 17.59 14.18
C ALA A 326 -17.20 17.24 13.23
N PHE A 327 -16.12 16.65 13.76
CA PHE A 327 -14.93 16.29 13.00
C PHE A 327 -15.22 15.15 12.01
N PHE A 328 -15.75 14.01 12.46
CA PHE A 328 -16.05 12.88 11.57
C PHE A 328 -17.20 13.16 10.59
N LYS A 329 -18.07 14.13 10.88
CA LYS A 329 -19.01 14.66 9.87
C LYS A 329 -18.30 15.36 8.73
N GLU A 330 -17.21 16.10 9.00
CA GLU A 330 -16.37 16.66 7.94
C GLU A 330 -15.67 15.54 7.17
N ILE A 331 -15.01 14.60 7.87
CA ILE A 331 -14.27 13.50 7.23
C ILE A 331 -15.16 12.67 6.31
N SER A 332 -16.37 12.31 6.76
CA SER A 332 -17.34 11.56 5.93
C SER A 332 -17.81 12.32 4.68
N THR A 333 -17.70 13.65 4.67
CA THR A 333 -18.02 14.49 3.51
C THR A 333 -16.82 14.68 2.58
N VAL A 334 -15.60 14.76 3.14
CA VAL A 334 -14.36 14.98 2.37
C VAL A 334 -13.92 13.71 1.65
N PHE A 335 -13.98 12.56 2.33
CA PHE A 335 -13.52 11.28 1.80
C PHE A 335 -14.70 10.46 1.27
N PRO A 336 -14.73 10.12 -0.03
CA PRO A 336 -15.86 9.45 -0.65
C PRO A 336 -15.93 7.95 -0.32
N ASP A 337 -14.83 7.31 0.07
CA ASP A 337 -14.80 5.87 0.37
C ASP A 337 -15.85 5.48 1.43
N ALA A 338 -16.41 4.28 1.31
CA ALA A 338 -17.43 3.82 2.23
C ALA A 338 -16.91 3.62 3.67
N TYR A 339 -15.59 3.48 3.84
CA TYR A 339 -14.94 3.20 5.11
C TYR A 339 -14.06 4.37 5.58
N ILE A 340 -13.96 4.51 6.90
CA ILE A 340 -12.99 5.34 7.61
C ILE A 340 -12.26 4.43 8.60
N HIS A 341 -10.93 4.52 8.69
CA HIS A 341 -10.18 3.84 9.73
C HIS A 341 -10.18 4.72 10.99
N LEU A 342 -10.63 4.16 12.11
CA LEU A 342 -10.75 4.86 13.39
C LEU A 342 -9.55 4.64 14.31
N GLY A 343 -8.60 3.80 13.86
CA GLY A 343 -7.44 3.38 14.63
C GLY A 343 -7.85 2.56 15.85
N GLY A 344 -7.45 3.01 17.02
CA GLY A 344 -7.73 2.40 18.32
C GLY A 344 -6.63 1.46 18.80
N ASP A 345 -5.39 1.68 18.37
CA ASP A 345 -4.21 0.90 18.76
C ASP A 345 -3.44 1.54 19.94
N GLU A 346 -2.63 0.69 20.59
CA GLU A 346 -1.57 1.05 21.55
C GLU A 346 -1.93 2.12 22.63
N VAL A 347 -3.16 2.11 23.15
CA VAL A 347 -3.57 3.10 24.16
C VAL A 347 -2.87 2.89 25.51
N ASP A 348 -1.95 3.79 25.85
CA ASP A 348 -1.31 3.81 27.18
C ASP A 348 -2.21 4.42 28.26
N PHE A 349 -2.66 3.57 29.19
CA PHE A 349 -3.53 3.95 30.31
C PHE A 349 -2.81 4.70 31.44
N THR A 350 -1.48 4.83 31.42
CA THR A 350 -0.70 5.43 32.52
C THR A 350 -1.16 6.84 32.86
N CYS A 351 -1.43 7.67 31.84
CA CYS A 351 -1.90 9.03 32.04
C CYS A 351 -3.33 9.08 32.61
N TRP A 352 -4.23 8.25 32.10
CA TRP A 352 -5.59 8.12 32.64
C TRP A 352 -5.57 7.69 34.10
N LYS A 353 -4.74 6.71 34.44
CA LYS A 353 -4.57 6.23 35.81
C LYS A 353 -4.04 7.32 36.75
N SER A 354 -3.21 8.22 36.25
CA SER A 354 -2.69 9.33 37.07
C SER A 354 -3.74 10.40 37.39
N ASN A 355 -4.75 10.57 36.53
CA ASN A 355 -5.66 11.70 36.58
C ASN A 355 -6.81 11.48 37.61
N PRO A 356 -6.99 12.37 38.60
CA PRO A 356 -7.99 12.20 39.65
C PRO A 356 -9.44 12.27 39.13
N ASP A 357 -9.74 13.14 38.16
CA ASP A 357 -11.09 13.27 37.60
C ASP A 357 -11.49 11.99 36.85
N ILE A 358 -10.53 11.34 36.19
CA ILE A 358 -10.75 10.05 35.54
C ILE A 358 -10.94 8.95 36.59
N GLN A 359 -10.14 8.92 37.66
CA GLN A 359 -10.35 7.94 38.75
C GLN A 359 -11.75 8.08 39.36
N ASP A 360 -12.21 9.31 39.62
CA ASP A 360 -13.57 9.56 40.11
C ASP A 360 -14.64 9.06 39.13
N PHE A 361 -14.43 9.22 37.82
CA PHE A 361 -15.32 8.68 36.79
C PHE A 361 -15.31 7.14 36.75
N MET A 362 -14.13 6.52 36.87
CA MET A 362 -13.98 5.07 36.93
C MET A 362 -14.75 4.45 38.10
N ASP A 363 -14.75 5.12 39.26
CA ASP A 363 -15.51 4.71 40.43
C ASP A 363 -17.01 4.91 40.23
N GLN A 364 -17.43 6.02 39.61
CA GLN A 364 -18.84 6.31 39.32
C GLN A 364 -19.48 5.31 38.35
N GLU A 365 -18.77 4.94 37.27
CA GLU A 365 -19.24 3.97 36.28
C GLU A 365 -19.02 2.50 36.72
N GLY A 366 -18.33 2.29 37.85
CA GLY A 366 -18.06 0.95 38.37
C GLY A 366 -17.05 0.16 37.54
N PHE A 367 -16.16 0.85 36.82
CA PHE A 367 -15.07 0.22 36.05
C PHE A 367 -13.91 -0.24 36.94
N GLY A 368 -13.78 0.33 38.14
CA GLY A 368 -12.72 -0.02 39.08
C GLY A 368 -11.34 0.40 38.55
N GLN A 369 -10.37 -0.50 38.54
CA GLN A 369 -9.01 -0.23 38.03
C GLN A 369 -8.75 -0.79 36.63
N ASP A 370 -9.82 -1.18 35.93
CA ASP A 370 -9.76 -1.79 34.60
C ASP A 370 -9.99 -0.74 33.51
N PHE A 371 -8.90 -0.11 33.05
CA PHE A 371 -8.93 0.98 32.07
C PHE A 371 -9.31 0.51 30.65
N THR A 372 -9.27 -0.79 30.35
CA THR A 372 -9.77 -1.33 29.08
C THR A 372 -11.28 -1.07 28.93
N LYS A 373 -12.02 -1.01 30.03
CA LYS A 373 -13.45 -0.64 30.03
C LYS A 373 -13.66 0.85 29.71
N LEU A 374 -12.74 1.72 30.14
CA LEU A 374 -12.81 3.15 29.85
C LEU A 374 -12.52 3.41 28.37
N GLU A 375 -11.50 2.75 27.83
CA GLU A 375 -11.24 2.74 26.39
C GLU A 375 -12.45 2.20 25.62
N SER A 376 -13.00 1.06 26.04
CA SER A 376 -14.19 0.47 25.43
C SER A 376 -15.39 1.43 25.43
N PHE A 377 -15.57 2.17 26.54
CA PHE A 377 -16.59 3.21 26.65
C PHE A 377 -16.38 4.34 25.64
N TYR A 378 -15.13 4.80 25.49
CA TYR A 378 -14.77 5.81 24.49
C TYR A 378 -15.07 5.33 23.07
N ILE A 379 -14.51 4.17 22.70
CA ILE A 379 -14.62 3.64 21.35
C ILE A 379 -16.09 3.37 21.02
N GLN A 380 -16.86 2.78 21.92
CA GLN A 380 -18.29 2.53 21.69
C GLN A 380 -19.06 3.82 21.36
N LYS A 381 -18.77 4.92 22.06
CA LYS A 381 -19.37 6.23 21.76
C LYS A 381 -18.92 6.77 20.41
N LEU A 382 -17.64 6.63 20.07
CA LEU A 382 -17.12 7.01 18.76
C LEU A 382 -17.76 6.21 17.62
N LEU A 383 -17.91 4.89 17.78
CA LEU A 383 -18.58 4.04 16.79
C LEU A 383 -20.03 4.49 16.55
N ASN A 384 -20.76 4.86 17.61
CA ASN A 384 -22.12 5.38 17.49
C ASN A 384 -22.15 6.72 16.72
N ILE A 385 -21.18 7.60 16.95
CA ILE A 385 -21.03 8.86 16.22
C ILE A 385 -20.79 8.58 14.73
N VAL A 386 -19.84 7.70 14.40
CA VAL A 386 -19.47 7.40 13.01
C VAL A 386 -20.58 6.67 12.27
N THR A 387 -21.32 5.78 12.95
CA THR A 387 -22.50 5.11 12.38
C THR A 387 -23.55 6.12 11.88
N SER A 388 -23.71 7.27 12.56
CA SER A 388 -24.63 8.34 12.13
C SER A 388 -24.23 9.00 10.80
N THR A 389 -22.97 8.87 10.37
CA THR A 389 -22.46 9.37 9.09
C THR A 389 -22.76 8.45 7.91
N LYS A 390 -23.32 7.25 8.17
CA LYS A 390 -23.58 6.18 7.18
C LYS A 390 -22.33 5.61 6.50
N LYS A 391 -21.14 5.86 7.07
CA LYS A 391 -19.89 5.21 6.68
C LYS A 391 -19.71 3.94 7.51
N GLY A 392 -19.17 2.89 6.90
CA GLY A 392 -18.57 1.78 7.63
C GLY A 392 -17.26 2.22 8.28
N TYR A 393 -16.72 1.40 9.17
CA TYR A 393 -15.46 1.71 9.83
C TYR A 393 -14.55 0.49 9.97
N MET A 394 -13.27 0.81 10.02
CA MET A 394 -12.17 -0.12 10.24
C MET A 394 -11.47 0.25 11.55
N ILE A 395 -10.91 -0.75 12.22
CA ILE A 395 -10.24 -0.60 13.51
C ILE A 395 -9.02 -1.51 13.56
N TRP A 396 -8.02 -1.13 14.35
CA TRP A 396 -6.95 -2.05 14.75
C TRP A 396 -7.48 -3.11 15.73
N GLN A 397 -6.73 -4.21 15.86
CA GLN A 397 -7.20 -5.41 16.54
C GLN A 397 -7.45 -5.22 18.05
N GLU A 398 -6.78 -4.27 18.71
CA GLU A 398 -6.89 -4.04 20.15
C GLU A 398 -8.33 -3.74 20.56
N VAL A 399 -9.07 -3.02 19.71
CA VAL A 399 -10.48 -2.72 19.94
C VAL A 399 -11.30 -4.02 20.03
N PHE A 400 -11.00 -5.02 19.19
CA PHE A 400 -11.61 -6.34 19.27
C PHE A 400 -11.11 -7.12 20.50
N ASP A 401 -9.80 -7.11 20.74
CA ASP A 401 -9.15 -7.81 21.85
C ASP A 401 -9.66 -7.36 23.23
N ASN A 402 -9.94 -6.07 23.37
CA ASN A 402 -10.44 -5.46 24.60
C ASN A 402 -11.96 -5.67 24.79
N GLY A 403 -12.61 -6.44 23.92
CA GLY A 403 -14.01 -6.86 24.07
C GLY A 403 -15.03 -5.76 23.78
N VAL A 404 -14.65 -4.75 22.99
CA VAL A 404 -15.58 -3.70 22.57
C VAL A 404 -16.71 -4.32 21.75
N LYS A 405 -17.94 -3.86 21.97
CA LYS A 405 -19.08 -4.32 21.19
C LYS A 405 -19.08 -3.63 19.81
N LEU A 406 -18.67 -4.39 18.80
CA LEU A 406 -18.59 -3.94 17.42
C LEU A 406 -19.91 -4.17 16.66
N ASN A 407 -20.18 -3.35 15.65
CA ASN A 407 -21.26 -3.63 14.71
C ASN A 407 -20.83 -4.76 13.75
N PRO A 408 -21.75 -5.62 13.29
CA PRO A 408 -21.40 -6.78 12.45
C PRO A 408 -20.68 -6.45 11.13
N ASP A 409 -20.83 -5.23 10.62
CA ASP A 409 -20.19 -4.73 9.40
C ASP A 409 -18.81 -4.09 9.63
N THR A 410 -18.30 -4.12 10.87
CA THR A 410 -16.95 -3.66 11.22
C THR A 410 -15.88 -4.51 10.55
N VAL A 411 -14.83 -3.87 10.04
CA VAL A 411 -13.64 -4.57 9.54
C VAL A 411 -12.53 -4.47 10.60
N VAL A 412 -11.98 -5.62 11.00
CA VAL A 412 -10.88 -5.69 11.97
C VAL A 412 -9.55 -5.88 11.25
N HIS A 413 -8.59 -5.01 11.54
CA HIS A 413 -7.26 -5.00 10.94
C HIS A 413 -6.23 -5.66 11.88
N VAL A 414 -5.78 -6.86 11.51
CA VAL A 414 -4.84 -7.67 12.31
C VAL A 414 -3.40 -7.31 11.96
N TRP A 415 -2.68 -6.78 12.94
CA TRP A 415 -1.35 -6.17 12.75
C TRP A 415 -0.28 -6.67 13.72
N MET A 416 -0.65 -7.19 14.89
CA MET A 416 0.33 -7.67 15.86
C MET A 416 0.98 -8.98 15.40
N GLY A 417 2.32 -8.98 15.39
CA GLY A 417 3.12 -10.14 15.00
C GLY A 417 3.07 -11.29 16.03
N GLY A 418 3.46 -12.49 15.59
CA GLY A 418 3.63 -13.66 16.46
C GLY A 418 2.35 -14.45 16.78
N THR A 419 1.19 -13.80 16.87
CA THR A 419 -0.11 -14.45 17.16
C THR A 419 -1.16 -14.22 16.06
N SER A 420 -0.76 -13.65 14.92
CA SER A 420 -1.69 -13.23 13.87
C SER A 420 -2.58 -14.37 13.34
N SER A 421 -2.10 -15.61 13.28
CA SER A 421 -2.94 -16.76 12.86
C SER A 421 -4.09 -17.01 13.85
N ASP A 422 -3.80 -16.99 15.15
CA ASP A 422 -4.81 -17.19 16.19
C ASP A 422 -5.78 -16.00 16.22
N GLU A 423 -5.28 -14.79 15.97
CA GLU A 423 -6.11 -13.59 15.86
C GLU A 423 -7.10 -13.69 14.70
N MET A 424 -6.62 -14.06 13.52
CA MET A 424 -7.45 -14.27 12.33
C MET A 424 -8.53 -15.32 12.59
N SER A 425 -8.20 -16.41 13.31
CA SER A 425 -9.18 -17.39 13.77
C SER A 425 -10.25 -16.76 14.67
N ARG A 426 -9.86 -16.02 15.72
CA ARG A 426 -10.79 -15.40 16.68
C ARG A 426 -11.72 -14.38 16.03
N VAL A 427 -11.16 -13.47 15.24
CA VAL A 427 -11.91 -12.40 14.56
C VAL A 427 -12.94 -12.98 13.59
N THR A 428 -12.53 -13.97 12.77
CA THR A 428 -13.44 -14.59 11.81
C THR A 428 -14.45 -15.54 12.46
N GLU A 429 -14.11 -16.20 13.57
CA GLU A 429 -15.06 -16.95 14.41
C GLU A 429 -16.14 -16.05 15.00
N ALA A 430 -15.78 -14.83 15.39
CA ALA A 430 -16.73 -13.80 15.83
C ALA A 430 -17.58 -13.22 14.68
N GLY A 431 -17.32 -13.59 13.43
CA GLY A 431 -18.11 -13.22 12.26
C GLY A 431 -17.73 -11.88 11.62
N PHE A 432 -16.59 -11.29 12.00
CA PHE A 432 -16.14 -10.02 11.46
C PHE A 432 -15.33 -10.18 10.17
N THR A 433 -15.50 -9.22 9.27
CA THR A 433 -14.63 -9.06 8.11
C THR A 433 -13.25 -8.66 8.59
N THR A 434 -12.19 -9.18 7.98
CA THR A 434 -10.82 -8.92 8.43
C THR A 434 -9.84 -8.69 7.30
N ILE A 435 -8.81 -7.90 7.60
CA ILE A 435 -7.64 -7.67 6.76
C ILE A 435 -6.36 -7.93 7.56
N LEU A 436 -5.33 -8.41 6.88
CA LEU A 436 -4.05 -8.77 7.47
C LEU A 436 -2.94 -7.79 7.06
N SER A 437 -2.17 -7.27 8.02
CA SER A 437 -0.92 -6.54 7.77
C SER A 437 0.25 -7.02 8.63
N ALA A 438 0.00 -7.82 9.67
CA ALA A 438 1.01 -8.25 10.64
C ALA A 438 2.36 -8.74 10.05
N PRO A 439 2.40 -9.58 8.98
CA PRO A 439 3.66 -10.02 8.41
C PRO A 439 4.27 -9.04 7.39
N TRP A 440 3.60 -7.93 7.09
CA TRP A 440 3.90 -6.98 6.02
C TRP A 440 4.17 -5.56 6.55
N TYR A 441 4.89 -5.48 7.67
CA TYR A 441 5.51 -4.24 8.15
C TYR A 441 6.81 -4.00 7.38
N LEU A 442 6.76 -3.08 6.42
CA LEU A 442 7.87 -2.75 5.52
C LEU A 442 8.78 -1.69 6.12
N ASP A 443 8.34 -0.93 7.14
CA ASP A 443 9.22 -0.05 7.92
C ASP A 443 10.32 -0.83 8.66
N TYR A 444 10.04 -2.08 9.06
CA TYR A 444 11.01 -3.04 9.56
C TYR A 444 11.90 -3.60 8.44
N ILE A 445 12.96 -2.85 8.11
CA ILE A 445 13.98 -3.29 7.17
C ILE A 445 14.89 -4.35 7.78
N SER A 446 15.36 -5.27 6.94
CA SER A 446 16.40 -6.24 7.31
C SER A 446 17.38 -6.41 6.16
N TYR A 447 18.58 -6.91 6.45
CA TYR A 447 19.59 -7.16 5.41
C TYR A 447 19.13 -8.27 4.46
N ALA A 448 19.55 -8.19 3.19
CA ALA A 448 19.28 -9.14 2.11
C ALA A 448 17.82 -9.07 1.55
N GLN A 449 17.26 -10.22 1.18
CA GLN A 449 16.09 -10.34 0.31
C GLN A 449 14.78 -10.51 1.10
N ASP A 450 14.48 -9.56 1.98
CA ASP A 450 13.28 -9.57 2.84
C ASP A 450 11.95 -9.63 2.05
N TRP A 451 11.94 -9.22 0.78
CA TRP A 451 10.80 -9.39 -0.13
C TRP A 451 10.29 -10.84 -0.19
N GLN A 452 11.18 -11.83 -0.07
CA GLN A 452 10.79 -13.24 -0.07
C GLN A 452 9.96 -13.61 1.15
N LYS A 453 10.28 -13.05 2.33
CA LYS A 453 9.49 -13.24 3.55
C LYS A 453 8.06 -12.76 3.33
N TYR A 454 7.90 -11.58 2.74
CA TYR A 454 6.58 -11.01 2.45
C TYR A 454 5.81 -11.84 1.41
N TYR A 455 6.50 -12.33 0.38
CA TYR A 455 5.93 -13.16 -0.69
C TYR A 455 5.45 -14.53 -0.21
N LYS A 456 6.18 -15.16 0.72
CA LYS A 456 5.90 -16.51 1.28
C LYS A 456 4.64 -16.56 2.18
N VAL A 457 4.13 -15.42 2.63
CA VAL A 457 2.94 -15.35 3.49
C VAL A 457 1.73 -15.94 2.77
N GLU A 458 0.98 -16.83 3.42
CA GLU A 458 -0.34 -17.29 2.96
C GLU A 458 -1.44 -16.77 3.90
N PRO A 459 -2.22 -15.74 3.50
CA PRO A 459 -3.18 -15.06 4.39
C PRO A 459 -4.29 -15.95 4.96
N LEU A 460 -4.61 -17.08 4.29
CA LEU A 460 -5.63 -18.04 4.75
C LEU A 460 -5.03 -19.22 5.52
N SER A 461 -3.75 -19.16 5.90
CA SER A 461 -3.05 -20.18 6.69
C SER A 461 -3.32 -20.03 8.19
N PHE A 462 -4.60 -20.12 8.58
CA PHE A 462 -5.05 -20.16 9.96
C PHE A 462 -6.15 -21.22 10.14
N ASN A 463 -6.47 -21.57 11.39
CA ASN A 463 -7.52 -22.54 11.69
C ASN A 463 -8.91 -21.90 11.52
N GLY A 464 -9.72 -22.41 10.59
CA GLY A 464 -11.05 -21.88 10.35
C GLY A 464 -11.75 -22.62 9.22
N THR A 465 -13.07 -22.60 9.26
CA THR A 465 -13.96 -23.08 8.21
C THR A 465 -13.82 -22.24 6.92
N GLU A 466 -14.27 -22.78 5.79
CA GLU A 466 -14.30 -22.03 4.53
C GLU A 466 -15.19 -20.77 4.62
N ALA A 467 -16.22 -20.77 5.47
CA ALA A 467 -17.03 -19.58 5.71
C ALA A 467 -16.25 -18.49 6.45
N GLN A 468 -15.48 -18.87 7.48
CA GLN A 468 -14.59 -17.96 8.20
C GLN A 468 -13.51 -17.38 7.27
N LYS A 469 -12.88 -18.21 6.44
CA LYS A 469 -11.86 -17.75 5.48
C LYS A 469 -12.39 -16.76 4.45
N LYS A 470 -13.67 -16.81 4.09
CA LYS A 470 -14.31 -15.82 3.20
C LYS A 470 -14.49 -14.43 3.83
N LEU A 471 -14.40 -14.32 5.15
CA LEU A 471 -14.40 -13.03 5.83
C LEU A 471 -13.07 -12.29 5.70
N VAL A 472 -12.00 -12.98 5.27
CA VAL A 472 -10.71 -12.35 4.95
C VAL A 472 -10.81 -11.69 3.58
N VAL A 473 -10.94 -10.37 3.56
CA VAL A 473 -11.11 -9.62 2.30
C VAL A 473 -9.79 -9.16 1.68
N GLY A 474 -8.68 -9.33 2.39
CA GLY A 474 -7.33 -9.12 1.88
C GLY A 474 -6.37 -8.62 2.95
N GLY A 475 -5.56 -7.61 2.62
CA GLY A 475 -4.55 -7.10 3.53
C GLY A 475 -3.77 -5.91 3.00
N GLU A 476 -2.81 -5.45 3.79
CA GLU A 476 -2.06 -4.22 3.53
C GLU A 476 -0.57 -4.37 3.82
N ALA A 477 0.25 -3.73 3.00
CA ALA A 477 1.66 -3.48 3.31
C ALA A 477 1.78 -2.16 4.06
N CYS A 478 2.30 -2.18 5.28
CA CYS A 478 2.41 -0.99 6.12
C CYS A 478 3.80 -0.37 6.02
N LEU A 479 3.86 0.94 5.80
CA LEU A 479 5.10 1.71 5.85
C LEU A 479 4.92 2.89 6.82
N TRP A 480 5.14 2.59 8.11
CA TRP A 480 5.17 3.59 9.17
C TRP A 480 6.33 4.58 9.01
N GLY A 481 6.12 5.79 9.50
CA GLY A 481 6.86 6.98 9.11
C GLY A 481 8.01 7.36 10.03
N GLU A 482 8.27 6.65 11.14
CA GLU A 482 9.29 7.04 12.14
C GLU A 482 10.68 7.21 11.53
N TYR A 483 10.99 6.42 10.49
CA TYR A 483 12.27 6.44 9.78
C TYR A 483 12.11 6.68 8.27
N VAL A 484 10.94 7.15 7.84
CA VAL A 484 10.58 7.24 6.43
C VAL A 484 10.03 8.62 6.09
N ASP A 485 10.63 9.26 5.09
CA ASP A 485 10.14 10.52 4.52
C ASP A 485 10.33 10.53 2.99
N GLY A 486 10.16 11.70 2.36
CA GLY A 486 10.33 11.84 0.91
C GLY A 486 11.70 11.45 0.36
N THR A 487 12.73 11.28 1.19
CA THR A 487 14.09 10.93 0.75
C THR A 487 14.28 9.43 0.52
N ASN A 488 13.56 8.59 1.25
CA ASN A 488 13.79 7.14 1.26
C ASN A 488 12.51 6.29 1.09
N LEU A 489 11.32 6.90 1.10
CA LEU A 489 10.05 6.18 1.01
C LEU A 489 9.97 5.28 -0.22
N THR A 490 10.22 5.82 -1.41
CA THR A 490 10.05 5.07 -2.65
C THR A 490 11.00 3.87 -2.78
N PRO A 491 12.33 4.00 -2.60
CA PRO A 491 13.21 2.84 -2.65
C PRO A 491 12.93 1.84 -1.53
N ARG A 492 12.55 2.31 -0.33
CA ARG A 492 12.15 1.41 0.74
C ARG A 492 10.87 0.65 0.39
N LEU A 493 9.86 1.29 -0.20
CA LEU A 493 8.58 0.66 -0.48
C LEU A 493 8.66 -0.34 -1.65
N TRP A 494 9.38 0.02 -2.72
CA TRP A 494 9.39 -0.74 -3.98
C TRP A 494 10.77 -1.30 -4.28
N PRO A 495 10.89 -2.59 -4.62
CA PRO A 495 9.82 -3.53 -5.00
C PRO A 495 9.27 -4.40 -3.85
N ARG A 496 9.61 -4.14 -2.58
CA ARG A 496 9.16 -5.00 -1.46
C ARG A 496 7.64 -5.10 -1.34
N ALA A 497 6.91 -4.01 -1.55
CA ALA A 497 5.44 -4.01 -1.59
C ALA A 497 4.85 -4.74 -2.81
N SER A 498 5.63 -4.89 -3.89
CA SER A 498 5.23 -5.70 -5.05
C SER A 498 5.05 -7.17 -4.67
N ALA A 499 5.86 -7.70 -3.74
CA ALA A 499 5.71 -9.05 -3.20
C ALA A 499 4.33 -9.26 -2.55
N VAL A 500 3.89 -8.29 -1.74
CA VAL A 500 2.57 -8.29 -1.11
C VAL A 500 1.47 -8.18 -2.16
N ALA A 501 1.67 -7.31 -3.16
CA ALA A 501 0.72 -7.13 -4.24
C ALA A 501 0.45 -8.41 -5.04
N GLU A 502 1.49 -9.20 -5.35
CA GLU A 502 1.32 -10.49 -6.02
C GLU A 502 0.59 -11.50 -5.14
N ARG A 503 0.97 -11.61 -3.86
CA ARG A 503 0.28 -12.50 -2.93
C ARG A 503 -1.22 -12.20 -2.78
N LEU A 504 -1.59 -10.93 -2.86
CA LEU A 504 -2.98 -10.48 -2.73
C LEU A 504 -3.78 -10.52 -4.05
N TRP A 505 -3.10 -10.54 -5.20
CA TRP A 505 -3.74 -10.60 -6.52
C TRP A 505 -3.80 -12.03 -7.08
N SER A 506 -2.66 -12.72 -7.13
CA SER A 506 -2.48 -13.97 -7.88
C SER A 506 -3.10 -15.18 -7.19
N ALA A 507 -3.16 -16.30 -7.92
CA ALA A 507 -3.67 -17.56 -7.39
C ALA A 507 -2.84 -18.04 -6.19
N LYS A 508 -3.45 -18.84 -5.31
CA LYS A 508 -2.83 -19.34 -4.08
C LYS A 508 -1.51 -20.09 -4.34
N ASP A 509 -1.47 -20.85 -5.41
CA ASP A 509 -0.38 -21.73 -5.82
C ASP A 509 0.80 -21.01 -6.50
N VAL A 510 0.64 -19.72 -6.87
CA VAL A 510 1.75 -18.87 -7.34
C VAL A 510 2.69 -18.58 -6.17
N THR A 511 3.70 -19.41 -6.03
CA THR A 511 4.60 -19.46 -4.86
C THR A 511 6.05 -19.80 -5.21
N ASP A 512 6.36 -20.10 -6.48
CA ASP A 512 7.74 -20.35 -6.92
C ASP A 512 8.57 -19.06 -6.80
N ILE A 513 9.59 -19.10 -5.94
CA ILE A 513 10.44 -17.96 -5.60
C ILE A 513 11.43 -17.66 -6.73
N ASN A 514 11.91 -18.67 -7.45
CA ASN A 514 12.85 -18.47 -8.54
C ASN A 514 12.16 -17.73 -9.70
N ASP A 515 10.98 -18.22 -10.08
CA ASP A 515 10.13 -17.56 -11.08
C ASP A 515 9.73 -16.14 -10.64
N ALA A 516 9.31 -15.98 -9.39
CA ALA A 516 8.98 -14.66 -8.83
C ALA A 516 10.18 -13.71 -8.88
N PHE A 517 11.39 -14.14 -8.51
CA PHE A 517 12.59 -13.32 -8.58
C PHE A 517 12.89 -12.86 -10.01
N ASN A 518 12.74 -13.75 -10.99
CA ASN A 518 12.96 -13.43 -12.39
C ASN A 518 11.98 -12.36 -12.89
N ARG A 519 10.68 -12.56 -12.65
CA ARG A 519 9.63 -11.60 -13.04
C ARG A 519 9.76 -10.27 -12.29
N LEU A 520 10.00 -10.32 -10.99
CA LEU A 520 10.11 -9.12 -10.14
C LEU A 520 11.34 -8.28 -10.50
N SER A 521 12.45 -8.92 -10.89
CA SER A 521 13.65 -8.21 -11.35
C SER A 521 13.34 -7.37 -12.60
N LEU A 522 12.61 -7.93 -13.57
CA LEU A 522 12.20 -7.21 -14.77
C LEU A 522 11.16 -6.14 -14.47
N HIS A 523 10.19 -6.43 -13.60
CA HIS A 523 9.19 -5.45 -13.15
C HIS A 523 9.84 -4.27 -12.42
N ARG A 524 10.85 -4.53 -11.58
CA ARG A 524 11.66 -3.49 -10.93
C ARG A 524 12.35 -2.61 -11.96
N CYS A 525 12.98 -3.18 -12.99
CA CYS A 525 13.56 -2.38 -14.07
C CYS A 525 12.52 -1.55 -14.82
N ARG A 526 11.31 -2.08 -15.03
CA ARG A 526 10.19 -1.32 -15.63
C ARG A 526 9.77 -0.14 -14.75
N MET A 527 9.72 -0.30 -13.43
CA MET A 527 9.44 0.81 -12.51
C MET A 527 10.51 1.91 -12.62
N VAL A 528 11.78 1.51 -12.70
CA VAL A 528 12.91 2.44 -12.91
C VAL A 528 12.82 3.16 -14.24
N GLU A 529 12.51 2.46 -15.34
CA GLU A 529 12.28 3.05 -16.66
C GLU A 529 11.13 4.07 -16.66
N ARG A 530 10.07 3.78 -15.89
CA ARG A 530 8.93 4.70 -15.68
C ARG A 530 9.23 5.81 -14.67
N GLY A 531 10.48 5.96 -14.21
CA GLY A 531 10.95 7.08 -13.38
C GLY A 531 10.84 6.87 -11.86
N ILE A 532 10.54 5.65 -11.40
CA ILE A 532 10.42 5.34 -9.97
C ILE A 532 11.72 4.68 -9.47
N PRO A 533 12.40 5.27 -8.48
CA PRO A 533 13.64 4.71 -7.93
C PRO A 533 13.36 3.51 -7.01
N ALA A 534 12.89 2.41 -7.57
CA ALA A 534 12.74 1.14 -6.87
C ALA A 534 14.12 0.52 -6.56
N GLU A 535 14.33 0.04 -5.34
CA GLU A 535 15.60 -0.55 -4.93
C GLU A 535 15.90 -1.88 -5.68
N PRO A 536 17.16 -2.28 -5.82
CA PRO A 536 17.49 -3.58 -6.40
C PRO A 536 17.14 -4.74 -5.46
N LEU A 537 16.77 -5.90 -6.02
CA LEU A 537 16.53 -7.13 -5.25
C LEU A 537 17.85 -7.83 -4.86
N PHE A 538 18.81 -7.83 -5.79
CA PHE A 538 20.12 -8.44 -5.66
C PHE A 538 21.07 -7.84 -6.72
N SER A 539 22.32 -8.30 -6.74
CA SER A 539 23.33 -7.91 -7.73
C SER A 539 22.83 -8.14 -9.16
N SER A 540 22.60 -7.05 -9.91
CA SER A 540 22.07 -7.06 -11.28
C SER A 540 22.23 -5.67 -11.92
N TYR A 541 21.74 -5.51 -13.16
CA TYR A 541 21.66 -4.21 -13.86
C TYR A 541 20.33 -4.09 -14.62
N CYS A 542 19.89 -2.86 -14.88
CA CYS A 542 18.79 -2.59 -15.81
C CYS A 542 19.33 -1.98 -17.11
N PRO A 543 18.77 -2.31 -18.30
CA PRO A 543 19.14 -1.66 -19.55
C PRO A 543 18.98 -0.12 -19.50
N HIS A 544 18.01 0.34 -18.71
CA HIS A 544 17.76 1.75 -18.42
C HIS A 544 17.92 1.99 -16.92
N GLU A 545 19.12 2.39 -16.51
CA GLU A 545 19.39 2.75 -15.11
C GLU A 545 18.70 4.06 -14.71
N TYR A 546 18.43 4.18 -13.42
CA TYR A 546 17.83 5.37 -12.84
C TYR A 546 18.77 6.58 -12.99
N LYS A 547 18.26 7.70 -13.51
CA LYS A 547 19.06 8.90 -13.84
C LYS A 547 18.89 10.06 -12.86
N GLY A 548 18.19 9.85 -11.74
CA GLY A 548 17.81 10.91 -10.81
C GLY A 548 16.49 11.60 -11.18
N LEU A 549 15.95 12.38 -10.24
CA LEU A 549 14.79 13.27 -10.45
C LEU A 549 15.19 14.56 -11.16
#